data_AF-A0A9E2CL51-F1
#
_entry.id   AF-A0A9E2CL51-F1
#
_cell.length_a   1.000
_cell.length_b   1.000
_cell.length_c   1.000
_cell.angle_alpha   90.00
_cell.angle_beta   90.00
_cell.angle_gamma   90.00
#
_symmetry.space_group_name_H-M   'P 1'
#
loop_
_entity.id
_entity.type
_entity.pdbx_description
1 polymer ?
#
loop_
_entity_poly.entity_id
_entity_poly.type
_entity_poly.pdbx_seq_one_letter_code
_entity_poly.pdbx_strand_id
1 'polypeptide(L)'
;RPGAAQEALRYAQSAARMLGRKPAPKSPLLAGRSLDWHFDALDFPLDAFKAASKRSGASLNDAYIAGIAGGFRRYHEQLGQPIDKLPMVFPVSVRTAADGLGGNRFVGGQFDAPLDEPDPVACMKQVGAFVEHLREEPALDVLLRVMPVVGRLPTPLLGKMMSGVTAAQDVQATNVPGLRHPVYIAGARVTHFFGFGPLPGCAAMFAMLSHDQRCCIGINTDAAAVREPDRLVECMRLSFDEIIGTPGITQVFAGPAKP
;
A
#
# COMPACT_ATOMS: atom_id res chain seq x y z
N ARG A 1 -13.57 -26.43 30.21
CA ARG A 1 -12.78 -27.06 29.11
C ARG A 1 -11.42 -26.36 29.03
N PRO A 2 -10.30 -27.04 29.33
CA PRO A 2 -8.97 -26.41 29.41
C PRO A 2 -8.50 -25.71 28.13
N GLY A 3 -9.03 -26.08 26.96
CA GLY A 3 -8.73 -25.42 25.68
C GLY A 3 -9.24 -23.98 25.56
N ALA A 4 -10.39 -23.64 26.17
CA ALA A 4 -10.99 -22.31 26.01
C ALA A 4 -10.17 -21.19 26.69
N ALA A 5 -9.52 -21.51 27.82
CA ALA A 5 -8.65 -20.56 28.52
C ALA A 5 -7.34 -20.33 27.75
N GLN A 6 -6.78 -21.38 27.14
CA GLN A 6 -5.59 -21.26 26.29
C GLN A 6 -5.87 -20.50 25.00
N GLU A 7 -7.01 -20.73 24.36
CA GLU A 7 -7.44 -19.97 23.18
C GLU A 7 -7.65 -18.49 23.49
N ALA A 8 -8.33 -18.17 24.61
CA ALA A 8 -8.52 -16.79 25.06
C ALA A 8 -7.18 -16.09 25.36
N LEU A 9 -6.24 -16.79 26.00
CA LEU A 9 -4.91 -16.25 26.28
C LEU A 9 -4.10 -16.00 24.99
N ARG A 10 -4.10 -16.96 24.05
CA ARG A 10 -3.44 -16.80 22.74
C ARG A 10 -4.02 -15.62 21.95
N TYR A 11 -5.34 -15.48 21.96
CA TYR A 11 -6.01 -14.34 21.33
C TYR A 11 -5.62 -13.02 21.99
N ALA A 12 -5.64 -12.93 23.32
CA ALA A 12 -5.26 -11.71 24.04
C ALA A 12 -3.79 -11.30 23.78
N GLN A 13 -2.88 -12.28 23.73
CA GLN A 13 -1.47 -12.03 23.39
C GLN A 13 -1.30 -11.57 21.94
N SER A 14 -2.03 -12.19 20.99
CA SER A 14 -2.05 -11.78 19.59
C SER A 14 -2.60 -10.36 19.41
N ALA A 15 -3.71 -10.03 20.09
CA ALA A 15 -4.28 -8.69 20.11
C ALA A 15 -3.30 -7.65 20.65
N ALA A 16 -2.59 -7.97 21.74
CA ALA A 16 -1.56 -7.09 22.31
C ALA A 16 -0.39 -6.85 21.34
N ARG A 17 0.07 -7.89 20.62
CA ARG A 17 1.10 -7.74 19.58
C ARG A 17 0.64 -6.86 18.42
N MET A 18 -0.56 -7.13 17.91
CA MET A 18 -1.11 -6.38 16.77
C MET A 18 -1.38 -4.91 17.10
N LEU A 19 -1.94 -4.62 18.29
CA LEU A 19 -2.23 -3.26 18.74
C LEU A 19 -0.98 -2.52 19.24
N GLY A 20 -0.01 -3.25 19.77
CA GLY A 20 1.23 -2.70 20.33
C GLY A 20 2.39 -2.59 19.34
N ARG A 21 2.20 -3.01 18.08
CA ARG A 21 3.24 -2.93 17.06
C ARG A 21 3.66 -1.48 16.85
N LYS A 22 4.96 -1.23 16.98
CA LYS A 22 5.57 0.05 16.63
C LYS A 22 6.17 -0.09 15.23
N PRO A 23 5.76 0.75 14.27
CA PRO A 23 6.40 0.80 12.95
C PRO A 23 7.87 1.20 13.08
N ALA A 24 8.64 0.95 12.03
CA ALA A 24 9.98 1.50 11.86
C ALA A 24 9.96 3.04 11.99
N PRO A 25 11.11 3.67 12.31
CA PRO A 25 11.23 5.12 12.26
C PRO A 25 10.78 5.66 10.90
N LYS A 26 10.04 6.77 10.91
CA LYS A 26 9.60 7.44 9.69
C LYS A 26 10.79 8.02 8.94
N SER A 27 10.68 8.09 7.62
CA SER A 27 11.64 8.72 6.75
C SER A 27 11.83 10.20 7.11
N PRO A 28 13.08 10.66 7.29
CA PRO A 28 13.38 12.08 7.44
C PRO A 28 12.98 12.91 6.22
N LEU A 29 13.09 12.34 5.01
CA LEU A 29 12.68 13.03 3.77
C LEU A 29 11.17 13.28 3.76
N LEU A 30 10.37 12.33 4.26
CA LEU A 30 8.91 12.36 4.20
C LEU A 30 8.24 12.95 5.46
N ALA A 31 9.02 13.55 6.36
CA ALA A 31 8.56 13.98 7.67
C ALA A 31 7.65 15.23 7.63
N GLY A 32 7.89 16.15 6.69
CA GLY A 32 7.12 17.40 6.57
C GLY A 32 5.79 17.14 5.87
N ARG A 33 4.67 17.11 6.60
CA ARG A 33 3.34 16.83 6.01
C ARG A 33 2.42 18.03 6.17
N SER A 34 1.60 18.28 5.17
CA SER A 34 0.74 19.44 4.97
C SER A 34 -0.66 19.02 4.51
N LEU A 35 -1.42 19.94 3.92
CA LEU A 35 -2.70 19.68 3.26
C LEU A 35 -2.61 19.87 1.74
N ASP A 36 -1.41 20.15 1.22
CA ASP A 36 -1.15 20.36 -0.19
C ASP A 36 -0.84 19.02 -0.86
N TRP A 37 -1.66 18.63 -1.82
CA TRP A 37 -1.52 17.37 -2.53
C TRP A 37 -0.97 17.59 -3.95
N HIS A 38 -0.12 16.66 -4.37
CA HIS A 38 0.36 16.51 -5.73
C HIS A 38 -0.05 15.14 -6.26
N PHE A 39 -0.45 15.08 -7.53
CA PHE A 39 -0.98 13.87 -8.14
C PHE A 39 -0.17 13.50 -9.38
N ASP A 40 0.14 12.21 -9.51
CA ASP A 40 0.76 11.63 -10.70
C ASP A 40 0.11 10.29 -11.04
N ALA A 41 0.31 9.82 -12.26
CA ALA A 41 -0.17 8.50 -12.68
C ALA A 41 0.84 7.72 -13.52
N LEU A 42 0.96 6.45 -13.19
CA LEU A 42 1.73 5.47 -13.95
C LEU A 42 0.80 4.37 -14.46
N ASP A 43 1.13 3.81 -15.61
CA ASP A 43 0.40 2.67 -16.12
C ASP A 43 1.28 1.69 -16.92
N PHE A 44 0.84 0.44 -16.98
CA PHE A 44 1.54 -0.64 -17.67
C PHE A 44 0.63 -1.84 -17.97
N PRO A 45 1.03 -2.74 -18.89
CA PRO A 45 0.23 -3.93 -19.23
C PRO A 45 0.05 -4.88 -18.03
N LEU A 46 -1.20 -5.18 -17.69
CA LEU A 46 -1.57 -6.06 -16.57
C LEU A 46 -1.03 -7.48 -16.76
N ASP A 47 -1.07 -8.01 -17.99
CA ASP A 47 -0.62 -9.37 -18.26
C ASP A 47 0.89 -9.52 -18.13
N ALA A 48 1.66 -8.49 -18.53
CA ALA A 48 3.11 -8.47 -18.32
C ALA A 48 3.43 -8.46 -16.81
N PHE A 49 2.71 -7.66 -16.03
CA PHE A 49 2.90 -7.58 -14.59
C PHE A 49 2.50 -8.88 -13.86
N LYS A 50 1.39 -9.51 -14.24
CA LYS A 50 0.99 -10.84 -13.74
C LYS A 50 2.02 -11.92 -14.11
N ALA A 51 2.53 -11.87 -15.33
CA ALA A 51 3.55 -12.82 -15.76
C ALA A 51 4.83 -12.65 -14.94
N ALA A 52 5.26 -11.40 -14.69
CA ALA A 52 6.40 -11.09 -13.85
C ALA A 52 6.23 -11.61 -12.42
N SER A 53 5.11 -11.30 -11.76
CA SER A 53 4.86 -11.78 -10.39
C SER A 53 4.87 -13.31 -10.32
N LYS A 54 4.26 -13.99 -11.30
CA LYS A 54 4.21 -15.45 -11.38
C LYS A 54 5.61 -16.07 -11.58
N ARG A 55 6.46 -15.48 -12.44
CA ARG A 55 7.85 -15.95 -12.64
C ARG A 55 8.67 -15.87 -11.35
N SER A 56 8.40 -14.86 -10.53
CA SER A 56 9.06 -14.65 -9.23
C SER A 56 8.49 -15.50 -8.10
N GLY A 57 7.45 -16.31 -8.35
CA GLY A 57 6.77 -17.09 -7.32
C GLY A 57 5.99 -16.24 -6.32
N ALA A 58 5.60 -15.02 -6.71
CA ALA A 58 4.96 -14.04 -5.84
C ALA A 58 3.55 -13.68 -6.32
N SER A 59 2.71 -13.17 -5.41
CA SER A 59 1.41 -12.64 -5.80
C SER A 59 1.55 -11.29 -6.53
N LEU A 60 0.48 -10.87 -7.23
CA LEU A 60 0.45 -9.55 -7.88
C LEU A 60 0.59 -8.41 -6.84
N ASN A 61 0.06 -8.61 -5.64
CA ASN A 61 0.16 -7.62 -4.57
C ASN A 61 1.60 -7.53 -4.03
N ASP A 62 2.30 -8.66 -3.90
CA ASP A 62 3.69 -8.67 -3.45
C ASP A 62 4.59 -7.91 -4.43
N ALA A 63 4.40 -8.13 -5.73
CA ALA A 63 5.08 -7.38 -6.78
C ALA A 63 4.75 -5.87 -6.74
N TYR A 64 3.49 -5.53 -6.45
CA TYR A 64 3.06 -4.13 -6.33
C TYR A 64 3.72 -3.41 -5.15
N ILE A 65 3.71 -4.03 -3.98
CA ILE A 65 4.35 -3.47 -2.78
C ILE A 65 5.87 -3.40 -2.94
N ALA A 66 6.49 -4.43 -3.52
CA ALA A 66 7.93 -4.43 -3.81
C ALA A 66 8.32 -3.33 -4.80
N GLY A 67 7.49 -3.08 -5.83
CA GLY A 67 7.70 -1.98 -6.77
C GLY A 67 7.69 -0.60 -6.10
N ILE A 68 6.75 -0.38 -5.17
CA ILE A 68 6.71 0.86 -4.36
C ILE A 68 7.95 0.97 -3.47
N ALA A 69 8.32 -0.12 -2.77
CA ALA A 69 9.50 -0.14 -1.90
C ALA A 69 10.80 0.17 -2.68
N GLY A 70 11.00 -0.47 -3.83
CA GLY A 70 12.15 -0.21 -4.71
C GLY A 70 12.16 1.20 -5.28
N GLY A 71 10.99 1.80 -5.55
CA GLY A 71 10.88 3.20 -5.97
C GLY A 71 11.32 4.15 -4.86
N PHE A 72 10.87 3.93 -3.62
CA PHE A 72 11.33 4.73 -2.49
C PHE A 72 12.80 4.50 -2.14
N ARG A 73 13.33 3.27 -2.27
CA ARG A 73 14.77 3.00 -2.12
C ARG A 73 15.58 3.90 -3.06
N ARG A 74 15.27 3.84 -4.36
CA ARG A 74 15.93 4.66 -5.39
C ARG A 74 15.81 6.15 -5.11
N TYR A 75 14.63 6.62 -4.68
CA TYR A 75 14.40 8.02 -4.35
C TYR A 75 15.27 8.50 -3.17
N HIS A 76 15.34 7.70 -2.10
CA HIS A 76 16.17 8.00 -0.93
C HIS A 76 17.67 7.97 -1.25
N GLU A 77 18.12 6.99 -2.03
CA GLU A 77 19.50 6.89 -2.53
C GLU A 77 19.88 8.12 -3.38
N GLN A 78 19.02 8.52 -4.33
CA GLN A 78 19.28 9.67 -5.21
C GLN A 78 19.28 11.02 -4.48
N LEU A 79 18.63 11.11 -3.32
CA LEU A 79 18.64 12.31 -2.47
C LEU A 79 19.72 12.25 -1.37
N GLY A 80 20.56 11.22 -1.37
CA GLY A 80 21.67 11.07 -0.41
C GLY A 80 21.21 10.80 1.02
N GLN A 81 19.99 10.26 1.21
CA GLN A 81 19.45 9.90 2.52
C GLN A 81 18.89 8.47 2.50
N PRO A 82 19.72 7.43 2.27
CA PRO A 82 19.28 6.05 2.34
C PRO A 82 18.73 5.73 3.74
N ILE A 83 17.69 4.90 3.78
CA ILE A 83 17.09 4.37 5.00
C ILE A 83 16.89 2.86 4.84
N ASP A 84 16.97 2.12 5.94
CA ASP A 84 16.85 0.65 5.87
C ASP A 84 15.40 0.19 5.68
N LYS A 85 14.45 0.91 6.28
CA LYS A 85 13.03 0.53 6.31
C LYS A 85 12.11 1.72 6.14
N LEU A 86 10.98 1.49 5.47
CA LEU A 86 9.92 2.47 5.28
C LEU A 86 8.58 1.94 5.83
N PRO A 87 7.97 2.59 6.83
CA PRO A 87 6.70 2.14 7.38
C PRO A 87 5.56 2.38 6.37
N MET A 88 4.93 1.27 5.94
CA MET A 88 3.87 1.22 4.95
C MET A 88 2.62 0.53 5.50
N VAL A 89 1.43 0.92 5.05
CA VAL A 89 0.19 0.15 5.26
C VAL A 89 -0.48 -0.22 3.94
N PHE A 90 -0.94 -1.47 3.83
CA PHE A 90 -1.79 -1.92 2.74
C PHE A 90 -2.85 -2.92 3.21
N PRO A 91 -4.00 -3.02 2.52
CA PRO A 91 -5.06 -3.94 2.91
C PRO A 91 -4.66 -5.39 2.58
N VAL A 92 -4.76 -6.27 3.57
CA VAL A 92 -4.64 -7.71 3.39
C VAL A 92 -6.03 -8.33 3.47
N SER A 93 -6.46 -8.98 2.39
CA SER A 93 -7.78 -9.63 2.36
C SER A 93 -7.80 -10.81 3.33
N VAL A 94 -8.78 -10.86 4.23
CA VAL A 94 -8.99 -11.95 5.20
C VAL A 94 -10.20 -12.81 4.84
N ARG A 95 -10.64 -12.74 3.59
CA ARG A 95 -11.80 -13.48 3.09
C ARG A 95 -11.49 -14.98 3.07
N THR A 96 -12.46 -15.77 3.54
CA THR A 96 -12.45 -17.24 3.48
C THR A 96 -13.46 -17.74 2.46
N ALA A 97 -13.38 -19.00 2.06
CA ALA A 97 -14.31 -19.61 1.11
C ALA A 97 -15.77 -19.67 1.63
N ALA A 98 -15.97 -19.55 2.95
CA ALA A 98 -17.28 -19.53 3.59
C ALA A 98 -17.98 -18.16 3.52
N ASP A 99 -17.28 -17.13 3.05
CA ASP A 99 -17.79 -15.77 3.04
C ASP A 99 -18.60 -15.48 1.77
N GLY A 100 -19.82 -14.96 1.96
CA GLY A 100 -20.67 -14.52 0.86
C GLY A 100 -20.11 -13.32 0.08
N LEU A 101 -20.79 -12.97 -1.01
CA LEU A 101 -20.51 -11.76 -1.78
C LEU A 101 -20.81 -10.51 -0.93
N GLY A 102 -19.82 -9.62 -0.79
CA GLY A 102 -19.95 -8.35 -0.07
C GLY A 102 -19.23 -8.29 1.29
N GLY A 103 -19.21 -7.10 1.89
CA GLY A 103 -18.60 -6.83 3.19
C GLY A 103 -17.08 -6.54 3.16
N ASN A 104 -16.64 -5.64 4.04
CA ASN A 104 -15.23 -5.30 4.23
C ASN A 104 -14.53 -6.42 5.01
N ARG A 105 -13.83 -7.29 4.28
CA ARG A 105 -13.07 -8.44 4.82
C ARG A 105 -11.57 -8.23 4.56
N PHE A 106 -11.03 -7.15 5.07
CA PHE A 106 -9.60 -6.84 5.00
C PHE A 106 -9.13 -6.23 6.30
N VAL A 107 -7.83 -6.36 6.54
CA VAL A 107 -7.12 -5.79 7.69
C VAL A 107 -5.96 -4.94 7.19
N GLY A 108 -5.61 -3.89 7.93
CA GLY A 108 -4.44 -3.07 7.58
C GLY A 108 -3.16 -3.80 7.96
N GLY A 109 -2.40 -4.27 6.98
CA GLY A 109 -1.07 -4.80 7.18
C GLY A 109 -0.08 -3.66 7.31
N GLN A 110 0.36 -3.38 8.54
CA GLN A 110 1.52 -2.52 8.79
C GLN A 110 2.78 -3.27 8.39
N PHE A 111 3.55 -2.78 7.44
CA PHE A 111 4.72 -3.44 6.89
C PHE A 111 5.89 -2.47 6.87
N ASP A 112 7.00 -2.87 7.46
CA ASP A 112 8.23 -2.08 7.43
C ASP A 112 8.99 -2.52 6.18
N ALA A 113 8.73 -1.84 5.06
CA ALA A 113 9.25 -2.23 3.76
C ALA A 113 10.79 -2.14 3.75
N PRO A 114 11.50 -3.20 3.34
CA PRO A 114 12.97 -3.22 3.33
C PRO A 114 13.48 -2.40 2.14
N LEU A 115 14.09 -1.25 2.43
CA LEU A 115 14.71 -0.38 1.43
C LEU A 115 16.19 -0.69 1.26
N ASP A 116 16.78 -1.53 2.11
CA ASP A 116 18.13 -2.07 2.00
C ASP A 116 18.24 -3.32 1.12
N GLU A 117 17.10 -3.88 0.68
CA GLU A 117 17.02 -5.05 -0.21
C GLU A 117 17.00 -4.60 -1.69
N PRO A 118 18.11 -4.77 -2.45
CA PRO A 118 18.15 -4.38 -3.85
C PRO A 118 17.45 -5.37 -4.80
N ASP A 119 17.30 -6.64 -4.43
CA ASP A 119 16.65 -7.64 -5.29
C ASP A 119 15.12 -7.54 -5.15
N PRO A 120 14.40 -7.13 -6.22
CA PRO A 120 12.94 -7.02 -6.16
C PRO A 120 12.26 -8.36 -5.88
N VAL A 121 12.84 -9.50 -6.29
CA VAL A 121 12.27 -10.82 -6.02
C VAL A 121 12.42 -11.19 -4.55
N ALA A 122 13.56 -10.88 -3.94
CA ALA A 122 13.75 -11.04 -2.49
C ALA A 122 12.78 -10.14 -1.71
N CYS A 123 12.60 -8.88 -2.12
CA CYS A 123 11.62 -7.97 -1.53
C CYS A 123 10.18 -8.53 -1.62
N MET A 124 9.77 -9.05 -2.79
CA MET A 124 8.47 -9.70 -2.96
C MET A 124 8.25 -10.87 -2.00
N LYS A 125 9.27 -11.71 -1.80
CA LYS A 125 9.19 -12.84 -0.85
C LYS A 125 9.04 -12.36 0.59
N GLN A 126 9.71 -11.27 0.97
CA GLN A 126 9.53 -10.66 2.29
C GLN A 126 8.11 -10.11 2.49
N VAL A 127 7.52 -9.49 1.46
CA VAL A 127 6.10 -9.07 1.49
C VAL A 127 5.18 -10.27 1.64
N GLY A 128 5.39 -11.33 0.85
CA GLY A 128 4.60 -12.55 0.91
C GLY A 128 4.65 -13.22 2.28
N ALA A 129 5.85 -13.39 2.84
CA ALA A 129 6.05 -13.95 4.18
C ALA A 129 5.38 -13.09 5.27
N PHE A 130 5.43 -11.77 5.14
CA PHE A 130 4.70 -10.87 6.04
C PHE A 130 3.19 -11.07 5.95
N VAL A 131 2.64 -11.16 4.74
CA VAL A 131 1.20 -11.38 4.52
C VAL A 131 0.76 -12.73 5.06
N GLU A 132 1.54 -13.79 4.86
CA GLU A 132 1.27 -15.12 5.42
C GLU A 132 1.27 -15.10 6.95
N HIS A 133 2.30 -14.53 7.56
CA HIS A 133 2.38 -14.41 9.02
C HIS A 133 1.20 -13.61 9.60
N LEU A 134 0.81 -12.52 8.93
CA LEU A 134 -0.34 -11.72 9.35
C LEU A 134 -1.65 -12.52 9.25
N ARG A 135 -1.81 -13.41 8.26
CA ARG A 135 -3.00 -14.28 8.14
C ARG A 135 -3.09 -15.32 9.25
N GLU A 136 -1.95 -15.74 9.80
CA GLU A 136 -1.87 -16.73 10.88
C GLU A 136 -2.16 -16.14 12.27
N GLU A 137 -2.16 -14.81 12.43
CA GLU A 137 -2.38 -14.18 13.73
C GLU A 137 -3.81 -14.46 14.26
N PRO A 138 -3.96 -15.08 15.46
CA PRO A 138 -5.27 -15.44 16.00
C PRO A 138 -6.24 -14.27 16.20
N ALA A 139 -5.71 -13.07 16.40
CA ALA A 139 -6.48 -11.85 16.62
C ALA A 139 -6.54 -10.97 15.37
N LEU A 140 -6.42 -11.55 14.17
CA LEU A 140 -6.45 -10.81 12.90
C LEU A 140 -7.69 -9.91 12.77
N ASP A 141 -8.83 -10.36 13.28
CA ASP A 141 -10.10 -9.63 13.27
C ASP A 141 -10.27 -8.69 14.48
N VAL A 142 -9.27 -8.53 15.35
CA VAL A 142 -9.37 -7.70 16.57
C VAL A 142 -9.79 -6.29 16.25
N LEU A 143 -9.24 -5.71 15.17
CA LEU A 143 -9.58 -4.35 14.77
C LEU A 143 -11.06 -4.29 14.36
N LEU A 144 -11.53 -5.24 13.54
CA LEU A 144 -12.93 -5.33 13.14
C LEU A 144 -13.89 -5.54 14.33
N ARG A 145 -13.47 -6.27 15.37
CA ARG A 145 -14.25 -6.47 16.61
C ARG A 145 -14.30 -5.23 17.50
N VAL A 146 -13.23 -4.44 17.53
CA VAL A 146 -13.12 -3.25 18.38
C VAL A 146 -13.73 -2.01 17.71
N MET A 147 -13.75 -1.94 16.37
CA MET A 147 -14.28 -0.79 15.62
C MET A 147 -15.71 -0.36 15.98
N PRO A 148 -16.70 -1.26 16.20
CA PRO A 148 -18.04 -0.84 16.61
C PRO A 148 -18.08 -0.11 17.96
N VAL A 149 -17.16 -0.44 18.88
CA VAL A 149 -17.04 0.23 20.18
C VAL A 149 -16.34 1.58 20.00
N VAL A 150 -15.27 1.61 19.21
CA VAL A 150 -14.54 2.84 18.86
C VAL A 150 -15.45 3.86 18.16
N GLY A 151 -16.35 3.40 17.29
CA GLY A 151 -17.34 4.24 16.60
C GLY A 151 -18.37 4.91 17.52
N ARG A 152 -18.43 4.53 18.81
CA ARG A 152 -19.29 5.18 19.82
C ARG A 152 -18.56 6.29 20.60
N LEU A 153 -17.26 6.47 20.38
CA LEU A 153 -16.49 7.52 21.03
C LEU A 153 -16.85 8.91 20.47
N PRO A 154 -16.74 9.97 21.27
CA PRO A 154 -16.93 11.33 20.79
C PRO A 154 -16.00 11.66 19.61
N THR A 155 -16.52 12.36 18.60
CA THR A 155 -15.78 12.71 17.36
C THR A 155 -14.39 13.33 17.60
N PRO A 156 -14.18 14.26 18.56
CA PRO A 156 -12.85 14.82 18.80
C PRO A 156 -11.82 13.77 19.27
N LEU A 157 -12.27 12.83 20.10
CA LEU A 157 -11.41 11.75 20.61
C LEU A 157 -11.09 10.76 19.50
N LEU A 158 -12.09 10.41 18.68
CA LEU A 158 -11.91 9.55 17.52
C LEU A 158 -10.94 10.17 16.51
N GLY A 159 -11.09 11.46 16.19
CA GLY A 159 -10.21 12.18 15.28
C GLY A 159 -8.76 12.20 15.76
N LYS A 160 -8.53 12.48 17.04
CA LYS A 160 -7.18 12.46 17.65
C LYS A 160 -6.56 11.06 17.60
N MET A 161 -7.34 10.02 17.90
CA MET A 161 -6.87 8.63 17.89
C MET A 161 -6.53 8.16 16.48
N MET A 162 -7.41 8.41 15.51
CA MET A 162 -7.21 7.99 14.12
C MET A 162 -6.04 8.74 13.47
N SER A 163 -5.91 10.05 13.72
CA SER A 163 -4.79 10.85 13.21
C SER A 163 -3.42 10.28 13.63
N GLY A 164 -3.28 9.84 14.89
CA GLY A 164 -2.05 9.21 15.36
C GLY A 164 -1.73 7.88 14.67
N VAL A 165 -2.76 7.05 14.41
CA VAL A 165 -2.59 5.75 13.76
C VAL A 165 -2.21 5.90 12.29
N THR A 166 -2.90 6.77 11.56
CA THR A 166 -2.67 6.97 10.13
C THR A 166 -1.37 7.74 9.86
N ALA A 167 -1.00 8.69 10.73
CA ALA A 167 0.27 9.41 10.64
C ALA A 167 1.49 8.61 11.10
N ALA A 168 1.30 7.41 11.66
CA ALA A 168 2.40 6.53 12.05
C ALA A 168 3.12 5.90 10.84
N GLN A 169 2.50 5.93 9.66
CA GLN A 169 3.06 5.38 8.42
C GLN A 169 3.52 6.50 7.49
N ASP A 170 4.50 6.22 6.65
CA ASP A 170 4.91 7.13 5.57
C ASP A 170 4.09 6.90 4.32
N VAL A 171 3.81 5.64 4.01
CA VAL A 171 3.19 5.25 2.74
C VAL A 171 1.95 4.41 2.98
N GLN A 172 0.92 4.64 2.18
CA GLN A 172 -0.21 3.74 2.07
C GLN A 172 -0.33 3.23 0.64
N ALA A 173 -0.73 1.97 0.50
CA ALA A 173 -0.93 1.34 -0.79
C ALA A 173 -2.26 0.58 -0.80
N THR A 174 -2.98 0.65 -1.92
CA THR A 174 -4.16 -0.17 -2.16
C THR A 174 -4.13 -0.74 -3.57
N ASN A 175 -4.67 -1.94 -3.71
CA ASN A 175 -4.83 -2.63 -4.98
C ASN A 175 -6.29 -3.09 -5.08
N VAL A 176 -7.04 -2.42 -5.94
CA VAL A 176 -8.47 -2.68 -6.12
C VAL A 176 -8.67 -3.37 -7.47
N PRO A 177 -9.28 -4.58 -7.49
CA PRO A 177 -9.70 -5.19 -8.74
C PRO A 177 -10.64 -4.23 -9.48
N GLY A 178 -10.27 -3.81 -10.68
CA GLY A 178 -11.11 -2.91 -11.46
C GLY A 178 -11.98 -3.67 -12.46
N LEU A 179 -12.39 -2.96 -13.52
CA LEU A 179 -13.36 -3.45 -14.48
C LEU A 179 -12.68 -4.34 -15.53
N ARG A 180 -13.15 -5.59 -15.64
CA ARG A 180 -12.56 -6.61 -16.51
C ARG A 180 -13.04 -6.56 -17.96
N HIS A 181 -14.02 -5.71 -18.26
CA HIS A 181 -14.61 -5.56 -19.57
C HIS A 181 -14.53 -4.09 -19.99
N PRO A 182 -14.46 -3.80 -21.30
CA PRO A 182 -14.50 -2.43 -21.80
C PRO A 182 -15.75 -1.70 -21.30
N VAL A 183 -15.58 -0.47 -20.80
CA VAL A 183 -16.68 0.40 -20.38
C VAL A 183 -16.64 1.72 -21.12
N TYR A 184 -17.80 2.35 -21.23
CA TYR A 184 -18.01 3.55 -22.05
C TYR A 184 -18.79 4.60 -21.27
N ILE A 185 -18.44 5.88 -21.47
CA ILE A 185 -19.19 7.03 -20.97
C ILE A 185 -19.71 7.78 -22.18
N ALA A 186 -21.04 7.86 -22.33
CA ALA A 186 -21.69 8.51 -23.47
C ALA A 186 -21.16 8.05 -24.86
N GLY A 187 -20.79 6.76 -24.98
CA GLY A 187 -20.24 6.18 -26.21
C GLY A 187 -18.72 6.28 -26.37
N ALA A 188 -18.01 7.04 -25.53
CA ALA A 188 -16.55 7.09 -25.51
C ALA A 188 -15.97 5.96 -24.65
N ARG A 189 -14.99 5.21 -25.17
CA ARG A 189 -14.31 4.13 -24.41
C ARG A 189 -13.47 4.72 -23.30
N VAL A 190 -13.64 4.22 -22.09
CA VAL A 190 -12.72 4.50 -20.98
C VAL A 190 -11.42 3.75 -21.24
N THR A 191 -10.32 4.47 -21.38
CA THR A 191 -9.00 3.88 -21.68
C THR A 191 -8.18 3.59 -20.42
N HIS A 192 -8.35 4.38 -19.37
CA HIS A 192 -7.63 4.28 -18.10
C HIS A 192 -8.56 4.57 -16.93
N PHE A 193 -8.23 4.03 -15.76
CA PHE A 193 -8.97 4.30 -14.54
C PHE A 193 -8.02 4.47 -13.35
N PHE A 194 -7.82 5.72 -12.92
CA PHE A 194 -6.93 6.07 -11.82
C PHE A 194 -7.73 6.43 -10.56
N GLY A 195 -7.29 5.91 -9.42
CA GLY A 195 -7.81 6.27 -8.11
C GLY A 195 -6.81 7.12 -7.36
N PHE A 196 -7.26 8.17 -6.69
CA PHE A 196 -6.43 9.00 -5.83
C PHE A 196 -6.98 8.93 -4.41
N GLY A 197 -6.34 8.12 -3.57
CA GLY A 197 -6.72 8.02 -2.16
C GLY A 197 -6.25 9.27 -1.40
N PRO A 198 -6.95 9.66 -0.32
CA PRO A 198 -6.56 10.81 0.50
C PRO A 198 -5.27 10.52 1.27
N LEU A 199 -4.64 11.57 1.81
CA LEU A 199 -3.49 11.48 2.71
C LEU A 199 -3.93 11.74 4.16
N PRO A 200 -4.41 10.74 4.92
CA PRO A 200 -4.76 10.89 6.33
C PRO A 200 -3.49 10.99 7.18
N GLY A 201 -2.66 11.99 6.93
CA GLY A 201 -1.41 12.21 7.62
C GLY A 201 -0.27 11.30 7.19
N CYS A 202 -0.35 10.50 6.12
CA CYS A 202 0.81 9.84 5.49
C CYS A 202 1.41 10.75 4.40
N ALA A 203 2.64 10.49 3.97
CA ALA A 203 3.32 11.29 2.95
C ALA A 203 2.92 10.92 1.53
N ALA A 204 2.56 9.65 1.30
CA ALA A 204 2.14 9.18 -0.02
C ALA A 204 1.06 8.10 0.06
N MET A 205 0.19 8.06 -0.95
CA MET A 205 -0.83 7.05 -1.17
C MET A 205 -0.77 6.57 -2.63
N PHE A 206 -0.64 5.25 -2.79
CA PHE A 206 -0.64 4.59 -4.10
C PHE A 206 -1.91 3.76 -4.25
N ALA A 207 -2.67 3.96 -5.32
CA ALA A 207 -3.85 3.17 -5.62
C ALA A 207 -3.75 2.56 -7.01
N MET A 208 -3.58 1.24 -7.05
CA MET A 208 -3.61 0.48 -8.30
C MET A 208 -5.03 0.00 -8.57
N LEU A 209 -5.52 0.29 -9.77
CA LEU A 209 -6.72 -0.31 -10.35
C LEU A 209 -6.37 -1.01 -11.65
N SER A 210 -7.08 -2.09 -11.97
CA SER A 210 -6.94 -2.78 -13.25
C SER A 210 -8.12 -2.45 -14.16
N HIS A 211 -7.86 -2.00 -15.39
CA HIS A 211 -8.89 -1.71 -16.38
C HIS A 211 -8.44 -2.17 -17.75
N ASP A 212 -9.26 -2.97 -18.44
CA ASP A 212 -9.08 -3.33 -19.85
C ASP A 212 -7.63 -3.75 -20.21
N GLN A 213 -7.09 -4.70 -19.44
CA GLN A 213 -5.71 -5.22 -19.50
C GLN A 213 -4.57 -4.26 -19.13
N ARG A 214 -4.87 -3.13 -18.51
CA ARG A 214 -3.88 -2.21 -17.95
C ARG A 214 -3.94 -2.19 -16.43
N CYS A 215 -2.77 -2.06 -15.80
CA CYS A 215 -2.65 -1.57 -14.44
C CYS A 215 -2.53 -0.05 -14.50
N CYS A 216 -3.35 0.64 -13.72
CA CYS A 216 -3.36 2.09 -13.57
C CYS A 216 -3.04 2.42 -12.11
N ILE A 217 -1.89 3.02 -11.84
CA ILE A 217 -1.49 3.45 -10.49
C ILE A 217 -1.70 4.96 -10.40
N GLY A 218 -2.64 5.38 -9.56
CA GLY A 218 -2.72 6.75 -9.11
C GLY A 218 -1.81 6.97 -7.90
N ILE A 219 -1.02 8.04 -7.95
CA ILE A 219 -0.07 8.45 -6.93
C ILE A 219 -0.57 9.77 -6.37
N ASN A 220 -0.83 9.83 -5.07
CA ASN A 220 -1.09 11.06 -4.34
C ASN A 220 0.03 11.26 -3.33
N THR A 221 0.68 12.41 -3.35
CA THR A 221 1.79 12.76 -2.45
C THR A 221 1.56 14.09 -1.78
N ASP A 222 2.03 14.22 -0.55
CA ASP A 222 2.05 15.48 0.17
C ASP A 222 3.19 16.35 -0.36
N ALA A 223 2.86 17.54 -0.85
CA ALA A 223 3.81 18.43 -1.51
C ALA A 223 4.90 18.95 -0.55
N ALA A 224 4.65 18.97 0.78
CA ALA A 224 5.68 19.32 1.76
C ALA A 224 6.63 18.14 2.05
N ALA A 225 6.16 16.90 1.86
CA ALA A 225 6.93 15.69 2.16
C ALA A 225 7.74 15.24 0.94
N VAL A 226 7.11 15.21 -0.22
CA VAL A 226 7.72 14.85 -1.50
C VAL A 226 8.00 16.12 -2.28
N ARG A 227 9.17 16.70 -2.04
CA ARG A 227 9.61 17.95 -2.69
C ARG A 227 10.11 17.77 -4.13
N GLU A 228 10.42 16.54 -4.54
CA GLU A 228 10.84 16.20 -5.91
C GLU A 228 9.92 15.12 -6.51
N PRO A 229 8.64 15.44 -6.79
CA PRO A 229 7.65 14.46 -7.25
C PRO A 229 8.05 13.79 -8.57
N ASP A 230 8.57 14.54 -9.55
CA ASP A 230 9.02 13.98 -10.83
C ASP A 230 10.13 12.94 -10.65
N ARG A 231 11.05 13.19 -9.72
CA ARG A 231 12.12 12.24 -9.37
C ARG A 231 11.53 11.00 -8.72
N LEU A 232 10.55 11.15 -7.82
CA LEU A 232 9.85 10.00 -7.22
C LEU A 232 9.16 9.17 -8.29
N VAL A 233 8.44 9.79 -9.23
CA VAL A 233 7.75 9.09 -10.32
C VAL A 233 8.73 8.32 -11.20
N GLU A 234 9.88 8.93 -11.55
CA GLU A 234 10.92 8.25 -12.31
C GLU A 234 11.53 7.07 -11.54
N CYS A 235 11.79 7.22 -10.24
CA CYS A 235 12.23 6.10 -9.40
C CYS A 235 11.19 4.96 -9.35
N MET A 236 9.90 5.29 -9.29
CA MET A 236 8.80 4.31 -9.36
C MET A 236 8.80 3.59 -10.71
N ARG A 237 8.91 4.34 -11.81
CA ARG A 237 8.98 3.79 -13.16
C ARG A 237 10.12 2.78 -13.28
N LEU A 238 11.33 3.17 -12.89
CA LEU A 238 12.51 2.30 -12.93
C LEU A 238 12.34 1.03 -12.08
N SER A 239 11.74 1.16 -10.90
CA SER A 239 11.48 0.03 -9.99
C SER A 239 10.49 -0.98 -10.58
N PHE A 240 9.37 -0.50 -11.13
CA PHE A 240 8.39 -1.39 -11.74
C PHE A 240 8.87 -1.97 -13.08
N ASP A 241 9.66 -1.23 -13.88
CA ASP A 241 10.25 -1.75 -15.12
C ASP A 241 11.22 -2.91 -14.82
N GLU A 242 12.00 -2.80 -13.74
CA GLU A 242 12.88 -3.88 -13.25
C GLU A 242 12.09 -5.15 -12.91
N ILE A 243 10.92 -5.01 -12.27
CA ILE A 243 10.03 -6.13 -11.96
C ILE A 243 9.44 -6.76 -13.22
N ILE A 244 8.93 -5.93 -14.15
CA ILE A 244 8.26 -6.41 -15.36
C ILE A 244 9.26 -7.09 -16.31
N GLY A 245 10.50 -6.58 -16.34
CA GLY A 245 11.60 -7.07 -17.17
C GLY A 245 11.62 -6.48 -18.59
N THR A 246 10.79 -5.47 -18.87
CA THR A 246 10.76 -4.72 -20.13
C THR A 246 10.40 -3.27 -19.86
N PRO A 247 11.09 -2.30 -20.50
CA PRO A 247 10.65 -0.91 -20.48
C PRO A 247 9.24 -0.83 -21.07
N GLY A 248 8.28 -0.30 -20.31
CA GLY A 248 6.90 -0.19 -20.81
C GLY A 248 5.98 0.65 -19.94
N ILE A 249 6.47 1.19 -18.83
CA ILE A 249 5.69 2.04 -17.95
C ILE A 249 5.64 3.44 -18.52
N THR A 250 4.43 3.94 -18.69
CA THR A 250 4.19 5.29 -19.17
C THR A 250 3.69 6.16 -18.02
N GLN A 251 4.23 7.36 -17.90
CA GLN A 251 3.61 8.41 -17.09
C GLN A 251 2.46 9.00 -17.90
N VAL A 252 1.24 8.80 -17.43
CA VAL A 252 0.04 9.19 -18.18
C VAL A 252 -0.29 10.66 -17.97
N PHE A 253 0.00 11.19 -16.78
CA PHE A 253 0.08 12.63 -16.55
C PHE A 253 1.06 12.95 -15.41
N ALA A 254 1.63 14.14 -15.49
CA ALA A 254 2.31 14.79 -14.39
C ALA A 254 1.39 15.88 -13.83
N GLY A 255 1.23 15.95 -12.51
CA GLY A 255 0.60 17.11 -11.89
C GLY A 255 1.35 18.40 -12.29
N PRO A 256 0.68 19.56 -12.34
CA PRO A 256 1.37 20.80 -12.73
C PRO A 256 2.55 21.05 -11.79
N ALA A 257 3.76 21.22 -12.36
CA ALA A 257 4.91 21.67 -11.62
C ALA A 257 4.59 23.04 -11.00
N LYS A 258 4.73 23.17 -9.68
CA LYS A 258 4.61 24.48 -9.04
C LYS A 258 5.80 25.35 -9.48
N PRO A 259 5.58 26.65 -9.77
CA PRO A 259 6.64 27.59 -10.12
C PRO A 259 7.64 27.83 -8.98
#